data_AF-A0A0F9K310-F1
#
_entry.id   AF-A0A0F9K310-F1
#
_cell.length_a   1.000
_cell.length_b   1.000
_cell.length_c   1.000
_cell.angle_alpha   90.00
_cell.angle_beta   90.00
_cell.angle_gamma   90.00
#
_symmetry.space_group_name_H-M   'P 1'
#
loop_
_entity.id
_entity.type
_entity.pdbx_description
1 polymer ?
#
loop_
_entity_poly.entity_id
_entity_poly.type
_entity_poly.pdbx_seq_one_letter_code
_entity_poly.pdbx_strand_id
1 'polypeptide(L)' 'MEISSGKSIEIPDKPTFDTYLNKFPPNISELTFSNLFIWKNYYD' A
#
# COMPACT_ATOMS: atom_id res chain seq x y z
N MET A 1 -4.16 -16.90 4.47
CA MET A 1 -3.39 -16.16 3.46
C MET A 1 -2.00 -16.01 4.06
N GLU A 2 -1.02 -16.77 3.55
CA GLU A 2 0.39 -16.63 3.95
C GLU A 2 0.89 -15.29 3.41
N ILE A 3 1.13 -14.31 4.28
CA ILE A 3 1.58 -12.96 3.91
C ILE A 3 3.12 -12.86 3.95
N SER A 4 3.79 -13.95 4.35
CA SER A 4 5.23 -14.10 4.53
C SER A 4 6.04 -13.97 3.24
N SER A 5 5.41 -14.04 2.06
CA SER A 5 6.04 -13.88 0.75
C SER A 5 5.73 -12.54 0.06
N GLY A 6 5.19 -11.56 0.79
CA GLY A 6 4.92 -10.24 0.26
C GLY A 6 6.21 -9.51 -0.14
N LYS A 7 6.22 -8.86 -1.30
CA LYS A 7 7.32 -7.94 -1.66
C LYS A 7 7.15 -6.61 -0.91
N SER A 8 8.27 -5.95 -0.60
CA SER A 8 8.26 -4.58 -0.08
C SER A 8 7.64 -3.62 -1.12
N ILE A 9 6.95 -2.58 -0.64
CA ILE A 9 6.28 -1.59 -1.49
C ILE A 9 7.32 -0.66 -2.11
N GLU A 10 7.24 -0.46 -3.43
CA GLU A 10 8.12 0.45 -4.17
C GLU A 10 7.35 1.55 -4.89
N ILE A 11 8.05 2.64 -5.27
CA ILE A 11 7.44 3.76 -6.00
C ILE A 11 6.74 3.32 -7.30
N PRO A 12 7.32 2.40 -8.11
CA PRO A 12 6.67 1.93 -9.33
C PRO A 12 5.36 1.16 -9.09
N ASP A 13 5.05 0.75 -7.86
CA ASP A 13 3.81 0.05 -7.55
C ASP A 13 2.61 0.98 -7.43
N LYS A 14 2.84 2.30 -7.33
CA LYS A 14 1.78 3.30 -7.17
C LYS A 14 0.60 3.14 -8.13
N PRO A 15 0.78 2.91 -9.45
CA PRO A 15 -0.35 2.76 -10.38
C PRO A 15 -1.26 1.57 -10.03
N THR A 16 -0.69 0.48 -9.51
CA THR A 16 -1.46 -0.69 -9.05
C THR A 16 -2.30 -0.32 -7.83
N PHE A 17 -1.70 0.33 -6.84
CA PHE A 17 -2.42 0.80 -5.65
C PHE A 17 -3.50 1.82 -6.01
N ASP A 18 -3.19 2.81 -6.85
CA ASP A 18 -4.16 3.82 -7.31
C ASP A 18 -5.37 3.15 -7.98
N THR A 19 -5.16 2.09 -8.78
CA THR A 19 -6.26 1.36 -9.44
C THR A 19 -7.27 0.82 -8.41
N TYR A 20 -6.78 0.20 -7.32
CA TYR A 20 -7.65 -0.35 -6.29
C TYR A 20 -8.19 0.70 -5.33
N LEU A 21 -7.37 1.65 -4.90
CA LEU A 21 -7.78 2.71 -3.97
C LEU A 21 -8.76 3.70 -4.61
N ASN A 22 -8.71 3.89 -5.93
CA ASN A 22 -9.74 4.66 -6.64
C ASN A 22 -11.05 3.87 -6.80
N LYS A 23 -10.97 2.55 -7.03
CA LYS A 23 -12.16 1.69 -7.14
C LYS A 23 -12.83 1.46 -5.79
N PHE A 24 -12.04 1.41 -4.73
CA PHE A 24 -12.46 1.20 -3.34
C PHE A 24 -11.83 2.28 -2.46
N PRO A 25 -12.42 3.49 -2.44
CA PRO A 25 -11.90 4.60 -1.67
C PRO A 25 -11.78 4.24 -0.19
N PRO A 26 -10.62 4.46 0.44
CA PRO A 26 -10.43 4.20 1.85
C PRO A 26 -11.22 5.19 2.71
N ASN A 27 -11.75 4.72 3.85
CA ASN A 27 -12.40 5.57 4.84
C ASN A 27 -11.43 6.08 5.93
N ILE A 28 -10.16 5.67 5.86
CA ILE A 28 -9.10 6.02 6.81
C ILE A 28 -7.88 6.55 6.06
N SER A 29 -7.11 7.43 6.71
CA SER A 29 -5.95 8.09 6.10
C SER A 29 -4.77 7.16 5.88
N GLU A 30 -4.64 6.14 6.72
CA GLU A 30 -3.57 5.16 6.79
C GLU A 30 -3.55 4.27 5.55
N LEU A 31 -4.72 4.05 4.95
CA LEU A 31 -4.88 3.25 3.73
C LEU A 31 -4.73 4.12 2.48
N THR A 32 -3.64 4.88 2.40
CA THR A 32 -3.23 5.62 1.21
C THR A 32 -1.86 5.16 0.77
N PHE A 33 -1.56 5.22 -0.54
CA PHE A 33 -0.25 4.80 -1.05
C PHE A 33 0.91 5.50 -0.33
N SER A 34 0.79 6.82 -0.11
CA SER A 34 1.83 7.59 0.58
C SER A 34 2.07 7.10 2.00
N ASN A 35 1.02 6.85 2.78
CA ASN A 35 1.18 6.35 4.14
C ASN A 35 1.75 4.93 4.15
N LEU A 36 1.23 4.03 3.32
CA LEU A 36 1.77 2.67 3.20
C LEU A 36 3.24 2.68 2.78
N PHE A 37 3.63 3.55 1.86
CA PHE A 37 5.01 3.66 1.37
C PHE A 37 5.96 4.27 2.41
N ILE A 38 5.54 5.34 3.11
CA ILE A 38 6.37 6.00 4.14
C ILE A 38 6.60 5.08 5.34
N TRP A 39 5.56 4.36 5.77
CA TRP A 39 5.63 3.52 6.97
C TRP A 39 6.12 2.09 6.73
N LYS A 40 6.48 1.73 5.48
CA LYS A 40 6.83 0.34 5.12
C LYS A 40 7.96 -0.26 5.98
N ASN A 41 9.00 0.51 6.29
CA ASN A 41 10.15 0.02 7.07
C ASN A 41 9.86 -0.08 8.56
N TYR A 42 8.79 0.56 9.05
CA TYR A 42 8.41 0.51 10.47
C TYR A 42 7.63 -0.76 10.80
N TYR A 43 6.89 -1.30 9.83
CA TYR A 43 6.03 -2.48 9.97
C TYR A 43 6.56 -3.73 9.27
N ASP A 44 7.80 -3.69 8.73
CA ASP A 44 8.50 -4.84 8.13
C ASP A 44 8.83 -5.93 9.17
#